data_AF-A0A2E7JAU5-F1
#
_entry.id   AF-A0A2E7JAU5-F1
#
_cell.length_a   1.000
_cell.length_b   1.000
_cell.length_c   1.000
_cell.angle_alpha   90.00
_cell.angle_beta   90.00
_cell.angle_gamma   90.00
#
_symmetry.space_group_name_H-M   'P 1'
#
loop_
_entity.id
_entity.type
_entity.pdbx_description
1 polymer ?
#
loop_
_entity_poly.entity_id
_entity_poly.type
_entity_poly.pdbx_seq_one_letter_code
_entity_poly.pdbx_strand_id
1 'polypeptide(L)' 'MPSFNLISKIRRFYKVPENHPDIEWTRTETYRKRLEQVKTGWIISGVLMLAAENVAAILGIFFFSSFMSFAFLERDEE' A
#
# COMPACT_ATOMS: atom_id res chain seq x y z
N MET A 1 -14.89 3.14 -14.46
CA MET A 1 -13.88 2.26 -15.12
C MET A 1 -13.60 1.09 -14.17
N PRO A 2 -13.83 -0.17 -14.56
CA PRO A 2 -13.72 -1.29 -13.63
C PRO A 2 -12.24 -1.60 -13.40
N SER A 3 -11.69 -1.17 -12.28
CA SER A 3 -10.33 -1.49 -11.88
C SER A 3 -10.26 -2.98 -11.52
N PHE A 4 -9.65 -3.75 -12.42
CA PHE A 4 -8.93 -5.01 -12.17
C PHE A 4 -9.59 -6.04 -11.23
N ASN A 5 -10.11 -7.09 -11.87
CA ASN A 5 -10.76 -8.29 -11.32
C ASN A 5 -9.85 -9.21 -10.45
N LEU A 6 -8.71 -8.72 -9.99
CA LEU A 6 -7.72 -9.45 -9.17
C LEU A 6 -8.07 -9.36 -7.68
N ILE A 7 -8.45 -8.17 -7.22
CA ILE A 7 -8.87 -7.93 -5.83
C ILE A 7 -10.14 -8.72 -5.52
N SER A 8 -11.09 -8.76 -6.45
CA SER A 8 -12.31 -9.58 -6.35
C SER A 8 -12.02 -11.08 -6.33
N LYS A 9 -10.99 -11.54 -7.06
CA LYS A 9 -10.58 -12.96 -7.11
C LYS A 9 -9.89 -13.39 -5.83
N ILE A 10 -8.97 -12.58 -5.31
CA ILE A 10 -8.33 -12.80 -4.00
C ILE A 10 -9.39 -12.77 -2.90
N ARG A 11 -10.32 -11.82 -2.94
CA ARG A 11 -11.44 -11.74 -1.99
C ARG A 11 -12.28 -13.02 -1.98
N ARG A 12 -12.64 -13.55 -3.15
CA ARG A 12 -13.39 -14.82 -3.26
C ARG A 12 -12.58 -16.01 -2.75
N PHE A 13 -11.27 -16.02 -2.97
CA PHE A 13 -10.39 -17.06 -2.48
C PHE A 13 -10.36 -17.10 -0.95
N TYR A 14 -10.28 -15.94 -0.29
CA TYR A 14 -10.28 -15.80 1.16
C TYR A 14 -11.69 -15.77 1.81
N LYS A 15 -12.77 -15.89 1.02
CA LYS A 15 -14.18 -15.84 1.48
C LYS A 15 -14.51 -14.62 2.35
N VAL A 16 -13.89 -13.46 2.07
CA VAL A 16 -14.11 -12.25 2.87
C VAL A 16 -15.49 -11.64 2.52
N PRO A 17 -16.36 -11.36 3.51
CA PRO A 17 -17.67 -10.74 3.28
C PRO A 17 -17.56 -9.38 2.59
N GLU A 18 -18.55 -8.99 1.78
CA GLU A 18 -18.51 -7.70 1.06
C GLU A 18 -18.52 -6.47 1.99
N ASN A 19 -19.08 -6.62 3.19
CA ASN A 19 -19.16 -5.59 4.23
C ASN A 19 -18.05 -5.74 5.29
N HIS A 20 -16.90 -6.30 4.93
CA HIS A 20 -15.78 -6.34 5.87
C HIS A 20 -15.27 -4.91 6.13
N PRO A 21 -15.07 -4.49 7.40
CA PRO A 21 -14.68 -3.13 7.74
C PRO A 21 -13.41 -2.67 7.01
N ASP A 22 -12.46 -3.58 6.80
CA ASP A 22 -11.22 -3.26 6.05
C ASP A 22 -11.48 -3.02 4.56
N ILE A 23 -12.50 -3.64 3.97
CA ILE A 23 -12.88 -3.39 2.57
C ILE A 23 -13.56 -2.03 2.47
N GLU A 24 -14.43 -1.68 3.42
CA GLU A 24 -15.04 -0.36 3.48
C GLU A 24 -14.00 0.73 3.70
N TRP A 25 -12.99 0.47 4.54
CA TRP A 25 -11.85 1.36 4.76
C TRP A 25 -11.15 1.74 3.45
N THR A 26 -10.87 0.78 2.56
CA THR A 26 -10.23 1.07 1.27
C THR A 26 -11.03 2.01 0.35
N ARG A 27 -12.34 2.17 0.61
CA ARG A 27 -13.22 3.04 -0.17
C ARG A 27 -13.31 4.46 0.40
N THR A 28 -12.82 4.68 1.62
CA THR A 28 -12.86 6.00 2.27
C THR A 28 -11.95 7.02 1.59
N GLU A 29 -12.30 8.30 1.69
CA GLU A 29 -11.45 9.38 1.19
C GLU A 29 -10.12 9.48 1.96
N THR A 30 -10.13 9.19 3.27
CA THR A 30 -8.93 9.17 4.10
C THR A 30 -7.93 8.16 3.58
N TYR A 31 -8.37 6.92 3.32
CA TYR A 31 -7.51 5.90 2.73
C TYR A 31 -6.93 6.35 1.38
N ARG A 32 -7.74 6.97 0.52
CA ARG A 32 -7.26 7.48 -0.79
C ARG A 32 -6.19 8.55 -0.63
N LYS A 33 -6.36 9.50 0.30
CA LYS A 33 -5.34 10.52 0.61
C LYS A 33 -4.05 9.89 1.13
N ARG A 34 -4.16 8.92 2.05
CA ARG A 34 -2.99 8.18 2.56
C ARG A 34 -2.29 7.40 1.44
N LEU A 35 -3.06 6.82 0.52
CA LEU A 35 -2.53 6.10 -0.64
C LEU A 35 -1.76 7.01 -1.60
N GLU A 36 -2.23 8.25 -1.82
CA GLU A 36 -1.49 9.25 -2.61
C GLU A 36 -0.17 9.66 -1.95
N GLN A 37 -0.16 9.78 -0.61
CA GLN A 37 1.06 10.04 0.16
C GLN A 37 2.05 8.87 0.05
N VAL A 38 1.58 7.63 0.19
CA VAL A 38 2.40 6.42 0.01
C VAL A 38 2.97 6.38 -1.41
N LYS A 39 2.17 6.66 -2.44
CA LYS A 39 2.65 6.73 -3.82
C LYS A 39 3.77 7.76 -3.98
N THR A 40 3.60 8.95 -3.39
CA THR A 40 4.63 9.99 -3.40
C THR A 40 5.89 9.53 -2.65
N GLY A 41 5.73 8.87 -1.50
CA GLY A 41 6.83 8.26 -0.75
C GLY A 41 7.60 7.21 -1.54
N TRP A 42 6.92 6.41 -2.37
CA TRP A 42 7.56 5.46 -3.28
C TRP A 42 8.35 6.13 -4.40
N ILE A 43 7.89 7.26 -4.93
CA ILE A 43 8.64 8.05 -5.92
C ILE A 43 9.94 8.55 -5.28
N ILE A 44 9.87 9.14 -4.08
CA ILE A 44 11.04 9.63 -3.35
C ILE A 44 11.99 8.47 -3.01
N SER A 45 11.45 7.35 -2.53
CA SER A 45 12.23 6.15 -2.23
C SER A 45 12.93 5.60 -3.47
N GLY A 46 12.27 5.59 -4.63
CA GLY A 46 12.88 5.19 -5.89
C GLY A 46 14.04 6.09 -6.30
N VAL A 47 13.91 7.41 -6.14
CA VAL A 47 15.02 8.35 -6.37
C VAL A 47 16.19 8.08 -5.42
N LEU A 48 15.91 7.83 -4.13
CA LEU A 48 16.94 7.47 -3.15
C LEU A 48 17.64 6.15 -3.49
N MET A 49 16.90 5.14 -3.96
CA MET A 49 17.48 3.87 -4.41
C MET A 49 18.36 4.04 -5.65
N LEU A 50 17.97 4.89 -6.61
CA LEU A 50 18.79 5.18 -7.78
C LEU A 50 20.09 5.92 -7.41
N ALA A 51 20.02 6.79 -6.40
CA ALA A 51 21.20 7.45 -5.85
C ALA A 51 22.07 6.51 -5.00
N ALA A 52 21.53 5.38 -4.55
CA ALA A 52 22.26 4.41 -3.75
C ALA A 52 23.17 3.54 -4.65
N GLU A 53 24.46 3.57 -4.39
CA GLU A 53 25.46 2.79 -5.15
C GLU A 53 25.60 1.34 -4.66
N ASN A 54 24.79 0.92 -3.67
CA ASN A 54 24.88 -0.40 -3.04
C ASN A 54 23.53 -1.11 -2.98
N VAL A 55 23.50 -2.35 -3.48
CA VAL A 55 22.34 -3.27 -3.44
C VAL A 55 21.77 -3.44 -2.04
N ALA A 56 22.61 -3.56 -1.01
CA ALA A 56 22.14 -3.71 0.37
C ALA A 56 21.35 -2.47 0.85
N ALA A 57 21.79 -1.28 0.46
CA ALA A 57 21.09 -0.04 0.78
C ALA A 57 19.76 0.07 0.02
N ILE A 58 19.75 -0.32 -1.26
CA ILE A 58 18.52 -0.39 -2.08
C ILE A 58 17.50 -1.33 -1.43
N LEU A 59 17.93 -2.54 -1.05
CA LEU A 59 17.07 -3.50 -0.37
C LEU A 59 16.57 -2.96 0.97
N GLY A 60 17.44 -2.32 1.77
CA GLY A 60 17.07 -1.70 3.03
C GLY A 60 15.98 -0.64 2.87
N ILE A 61 16.16 0.29 1.93
CA ILE A 61 15.15 1.33 1.61
C ILE A 61 13.86 0.66 1.12
N PHE A 62 13.96 -0.38 0.30
CA PHE A 62 12.79 -1.06 -0.26
C PHE A 62 11.95 -1.73 0.83
N PHE A 63 12.58 -2.50 1.72
CA PHE A 63 11.90 -3.14 2.83
C PHE A 63 11.32 -2.12 3.79
N PHE A 64 12.09 -1.07 4.12
CA PHE A 64 11.62 -0.01 5.00
C PHE A 64 10.40 0.73 4.43
N SER A 65 10.46 1.15 3.16
CA SER A 65 9.35 1.84 2.50
C SER A 65 8.12 0.94 2.32
N SER A 66 8.32 -0.36 2.07
CA SER A 66 7.22 -1.34 2.03
C SER A 66 6.54 -1.47 3.39
N PHE A 67 7.33 -1.62 4.46
CA PHE A 67 6.81 -1.71 5.82
C PHE A 67 6.03 -0.44 6.21
N MET A 68 6.62 0.73 5.98
CA MET A 68 5.97 2.01 6.24
C MET A 68 4.68 2.19 5.43
N SER A 69 4.64 1.70 4.19
CA SER A 69 3.43 1.77 3.35
C SER A 69 2.28 0.98 3.97
N PHE A 70 2.55 -0.21 4.50
CA PHE A 70 1.52 -1.02 5.15
C PHE A 70 1.06 -0.39 6.46
N ALA A 71 1.99 -0.01 7.34
CA ALA A 71 1.65 0.60 8.62
C ALA A 71 0.85 1.90 8.45
N PHE A 72 1.17 2.69 7.42
CA PHE A 72 0.48 3.96 7.17
C PHE A 72 -0.93 3.79 6.56
N LEU A 73 -1.14 2.72 5.79
CA LEU A 73 -2.44 2.40 5.18
C LEU A 73 -3.35 1.59 6.09
N GLU A 74 -2.82 1.09 7.20
CA GLU A 74 -3.58 0.38 8.22
C GLU A 74 -4.72 1.28 8.74
N ARG A 75 -5.85 0.63 9.01
CA ARG A 75 -7.04 1.31 9.54
C ARG A 75 -6.71 1.74 10.96
N ASP A 76 -7.11 2.96 11.33
CA ASP A 76 -6.99 3.39 12.72
C ASP A 76 -7.98 2.54 13.54
N GLU A 77 -7.46 1.59 14.32
CA GLU A 77 -8.24 0.86 15.32
C GLU A 77 -8.38 1.76 16.54
N GLU A 78 -9.49 2.51 16.61
CA GLU A 78 -9.97 3.09 17.87
C GLU A 78 -10.48 2.00 18.83
#